data_AF-A0A4R4UKG6-F1
#
_entry.id   AF-A0A4R4UKG6-F1
#
_cell.length_a   1.000
_cell.length_b   1.000
_cell.length_c   1.000
_cell.angle_alpha   90.00
_cell.angle_beta   90.00
_cell.angle_gamma   90.00
#
_symmetry.space_group_name_H-M   'P 1'
#
loop_
_entity.id
_entity.type
_entity.pdbx_description
1 polymer ?
#
loop_
_entity_poly.entity_id
_entity_poly.type
_entity_poly.pdbx_seq_one_letter_code
_entity_poly.pdbx_strand_id
1 'polypeptide(L)'
;MRASRTSFLAAQTALALIVPINAHAEPVAGPTDGVQPLERAHAHNDYEHQQPLFDALSHGFRSVEADVWLVDGELCIGHDAPDCSRTLESLYLEPLAEIAGANGGEIYDGATEPLRLYVDVKDGGQAVWDVLADQLNDRPQLVSSWANDRETTRAVEVVVSGQLANQTFEDPVRWASGDGRIATPPPADATSADLVVLSENWTRLFTWQGVGPMPENERQELHELVDRAHAGGYEVRFWATPDIEPGAREAVWRELVDADVDQINTDHLTALEEFLKSHDPAEQNS
;
A
#
# COMPACT_ATOMS: atom_id res chain seq x y z
N MET A 1 18.74 -92.68 -28.68
CA MET A 1 17.47 -91.99 -28.97
C MET A 1 17.27 -90.88 -27.95
N ARG A 2 16.81 -89.71 -28.42
CA ARG A 2 16.28 -88.54 -27.69
C ARG A 2 15.32 -88.98 -26.56
N ALA A 3 14.97 -88.28 -25.50
CA ALA A 3 14.98 -86.87 -25.06
C ALA A 3 14.95 -86.93 -23.49
N SER A 4 15.15 -85.91 -22.67
CA SER A 4 14.52 -84.59 -22.64
C SER A 4 15.32 -83.68 -21.72
N ARG A 5 15.47 -82.42 -22.14
CA ARG A 5 15.94 -81.31 -21.30
C ARG A 5 14.77 -80.84 -20.43
N THR A 6 14.98 -80.76 -19.12
CA THR A 6 14.04 -80.13 -18.20
C THR A 6 14.56 -78.72 -17.90
N SER A 7 13.80 -77.72 -18.32
CA SER A 7 14.03 -76.31 -18.08
C SER A 7 13.70 -75.96 -16.63
N PHE A 8 14.59 -75.29 -15.91
CA PHE A 8 14.25 -74.58 -14.68
C PHE A 8 14.15 -73.08 -15.01
N LEU A 9 12.92 -72.55 -14.98
CA LEU A 9 12.67 -71.11 -14.97
C LEU A 9 12.81 -70.63 -13.52
N ALA A 10 13.78 -69.76 -13.26
CA ALA A 10 13.87 -69.02 -12.00
C ALA A 10 12.89 -67.84 -12.05
N ALA A 11 11.83 -67.88 -11.25
CA ALA A 11 10.98 -66.72 -11.02
C ALA A 11 11.63 -65.84 -9.94
N GLN A 12 12.17 -64.69 -10.33
CA GLN A 12 12.57 -63.65 -9.38
C GLN A 12 11.32 -62.82 -9.02
N THR A 13 10.88 -62.90 -7.77
CA THR A 13 9.91 -61.97 -7.19
C THR A 13 10.62 -60.67 -6.84
N ALA A 14 10.44 -59.64 -7.66
CA ALA A 14 10.83 -58.28 -7.31
C ALA A 14 9.80 -57.71 -6.32
N LEU A 15 10.23 -57.49 -5.07
CA LEU A 15 9.45 -56.81 -4.05
C LEU A 15 9.59 -55.29 -4.27
N ALA A 16 8.58 -54.64 -4.85
CA ALA A 16 8.57 -53.19 -4.98
C ALA A 16 8.28 -52.57 -3.60
N LEU A 17 9.28 -51.91 -3.00
CA LEU A 17 9.05 -51.01 -1.87
C LEU A 17 8.25 -49.80 -2.38
N ILE A 18 7.00 -49.70 -1.97
CA ILE A 18 6.23 -48.47 -2.08
C ILE A 18 6.68 -47.59 -0.92
N VAL A 19 7.51 -46.59 -1.20
CA VAL A 19 7.81 -45.51 -0.26
C VAL A 19 6.69 -44.48 -0.41
N PRO A 20 5.89 -44.19 0.63
CA PRO A 20 4.94 -43.09 0.56
C PRO A 20 5.74 -41.78 0.53
N ILE A 21 5.69 -41.09 -0.61
CA ILE A 21 6.19 -39.72 -0.72
C ILE A 21 5.11 -38.84 -0.09
N ASN A 22 5.19 -38.60 1.22
CA ASN A 22 4.55 -37.44 1.82
C ASN A 22 5.41 -36.22 1.47
N ALA A 23 5.29 -35.73 0.24
CA ALA A 23 5.74 -34.40 -0.10
C ALA A 23 4.72 -33.41 0.50
N HIS A 24 4.92 -33.06 1.77
CA HIS A 24 4.44 -31.76 2.22
C HIS A 24 5.33 -30.75 1.51
N ALA A 25 4.80 -30.11 0.46
CA ALA A 25 5.43 -28.92 -0.08
C ALA A 25 5.56 -27.93 1.08
N GLU A 26 6.77 -27.43 1.33
CA GLU A 26 6.91 -26.31 2.25
C GLU A 26 6.05 -25.16 1.71
N PRO A 27 5.33 -24.42 2.58
CA PRO A 27 4.59 -23.25 2.13
C PRO A 27 5.55 -22.34 1.37
N VAL A 28 5.16 -21.98 0.14
CA VAL A 28 5.90 -20.96 -0.63
C VAL A 28 5.78 -19.68 0.17
N ALA A 29 6.92 -19.07 0.49
CA ALA A 29 6.94 -17.83 1.24
C ALA A 29 6.09 -16.77 0.53
N GLY A 30 5.14 -16.19 1.26
CA GLY A 30 4.32 -15.08 0.81
C GLY A 30 5.16 -13.81 0.59
N PRO A 31 4.63 -12.82 -0.14
CA PRO A 31 5.34 -11.56 -0.43
C PRO A 31 5.70 -10.75 0.82
N THR A 32 5.08 -11.05 1.97
CA THR A 32 5.28 -10.34 3.25
C THR A 32 6.00 -11.20 4.30
N ASP A 33 6.38 -12.44 3.98
CA ASP A 33 6.97 -13.38 4.95
C ASP A 33 8.36 -12.92 5.40
N GLY A 34 8.50 -12.62 6.69
CA GLY A 34 9.75 -12.14 7.27
C GLY A 34 10.16 -10.74 6.80
N VAL A 35 9.24 -10.01 6.16
CA VAL A 35 9.44 -8.62 5.75
C VAL A 35 9.07 -7.71 6.91
N GLN A 36 9.99 -6.82 7.28
CA GLN A 36 9.72 -5.76 8.25
C GLN A 36 8.83 -4.69 7.59
N PRO A 37 7.65 -4.39 8.14
CA PRO A 37 6.84 -3.25 7.71
C PRO A 37 7.57 -1.94 7.99
N LEU A 38 7.51 -1.00 7.06
CA LEU A 38 8.06 0.35 7.16
C LEU A 38 6.89 1.33 7.26
N GLU A 39 6.69 1.89 8.46
CA GLU A 39 5.60 2.80 8.81
C GLU A 39 5.56 4.04 7.91
N ARG A 40 6.73 4.59 7.54
CA ARG A 40 6.79 5.79 6.69
C ARG A 40 6.78 5.54 5.18
N ALA A 41 6.83 4.29 4.73
CA ALA A 41 7.04 4.00 3.31
C ALA A 41 5.73 4.03 2.49
N HIS A 42 5.65 4.96 1.53
CA HIS A 42 4.53 5.10 0.60
C HIS A 42 4.97 4.92 -0.86
N ALA A 43 4.42 3.89 -1.52
CA ALA A 43 4.71 3.53 -2.90
C ALA A 43 3.81 4.34 -3.82
N HIS A 44 4.36 5.42 -4.35
CA HIS A 44 3.67 6.29 -5.29
C HIS A 44 3.66 5.64 -6.67
N ASN A 45 2.55 5.82 -7.39
CA ASN A 45 2.34 5.19 -8.69
C ASN A 45 2.65 3.68 -8.68
N ASP A 46 2.29 2.96 -7.61
CA ASP A 46 2.71 1.55 -7.41
C ASP A 46 2.33 0.65 -8.59
N TYR A 47 1.24 0.98 -9.28
CA TYR A 47 0.78 0.30 -10.49
C TYR A 47 1.76 0.36 -11.68
N GLU A 48 2.75 1.25 -11.67
CA GLU A 48 3.80 1.35 -12.69
C GLU A 48 4.96 0.37 -12.46
N HIS A 49 5.03 -0.27 -11.30
CA HIS A 49 6.03 -1.30 -11.02
C HIS A 49 5.76 -2.60 -11.79
N GLN A 50 6.77 -3.48 -11.82
CA GLN A 50 6.73 -4.72 -12.60
C GLN A 50 5.66 -5.68 -12.07
N GLN A 51 5.60 -5.82 -10.75
CA GLN A 51 4.55 -6.54 -10.04
C GLN A 51 3.96 -5.60 -8.99
N PRO A 52 2.96 -4.77 -9.38
CA PRO A 52 2.29 -3.89 -8.43
C PRO A 52 1.77 -4.66 -7.23
N LEU A 53 1.66 -3.94 -6.12
CA LEU A 53 1.43 -4.41 -4.77
C LEU A 53 2.54 -5.33 -4.26
N PHE A 54 2.88 -6.39 -4.98
CA PHE A 54 3.85 -7.39 -4.50
C PHE A 54 5.26 -6.83 -4.34
N ASP A 55 5.72 -6.01 -5.29
CA ASP A 55 7.03 -5.37 -5.21
C ASP A 55 7.08 -4.45 -3.96
N ALA A 56 6.09 -3.56 -3.78
CA ALA A 56 5.97 -2.70 -2.60
C ALA A 56 5.90 -3.50 -1.29
N LEU A 57 5.04 -4.52 -1.23
CA LEU A 57 4.88 -5.34 -0.04
C LEU A 57 6.19 -6.04 0.35
N SER A 58 6.93 -6.55 -0.64
CA SER A 58 8.22 -7.22 -0.40
C SER A 58 9.33 -6.30 0.11
N HIS A 59 9.19 -4.99 -0.15
CA HIS A 59 10.06 -3.94 0.38
C HIS A 59 9.55 -3.36 1.72
N GLY A 60 8.49 -3.91 2.30
CA GLY A 60 7.94 -3.49 3.59
C GLY A 60 7.01 -2.28 3.52
N PHE A 61 6.61 -1.84 2.32
CA PHE A 61 5.78 -0.65 2.19
C PHE A 61 4.40 -0.84 2.80
N ARG A 62 4.05 0.05 3.73
CA ARG A 62 2.76 0.04 4.41
C ARG A 62 1.69 0.89 3.73
N SER A 63 2.07 1.64 2.70
CA SER A 63 1.14 2.40 1.91
C SER A 63 1.46 2.32 0.42
N VAL A 64 0.42 2.23 -0.41
CA VAL A 64 0.51 2.14 -1.88
C VAL A 64 -0.56 3.04 -2.52
N GLU A 65 -0.28 3.55 -3.72
CA GLU A 65 -1.20 4.43 -4.47
C GLU A 65 -1.58 3.85 -5.84
N ALA A 66 -2.87 3.96 -6.19
CA ALA A 66 -3.39 3.63 -7.50
C ALA A 66 -4.17 4.81 -8.13
N ASP A 67 -3.76 5.20 -9.34
CA ASP A 67 -4.48 6.16 -10.18
C ASP A 67 -5.70 5.47 -10.82
N VAL A 68 -6.91 5.95 -10.52
CA VAL A 68 -8.16 5.31 -10.91
C VAL A 68 -9.03 6.18 -11.82
N TRP A 69 -9.56 5.54 -12.86
CA TRP A 69 -10.53 6.07 -13.81
C TRP A 69 -11.78 5.18 -13.84
N LEU A 70 -12.96 5.79 -13.94
CA LEU A 70 -14.18 5.03 -14.24
C LEU A 70 -14.37 4.89 -15.75
N VAL A 71 -14.37 3.65 -16.23
CA VAL A 71 -14.56 3.35 -17.65
C VAL A 71 -15.52 2.16 -17.76
N ASP A 72 -16.63 2.35 -18.47
CA ASP A 72 -17.66 1.32 -18.70
C ASP A 72 -18.17 0.61 -17.42
N GLY A 73 -18.11 1.29 -16.27
CA GLY A 73 -18.57 0.76 -14.97
C GLY A 73 -17.49 0.07 -14.15
N GLU A 74 -16.24 0.03 -14.63
CA GLU A 74 -15.10 -0.56 -13.93
C GLU A 74 -14.11 0.52 -13.47
N LEU A 75 -13.44 0.27 -12.33
CA LEU A 75 -12.37 1.11 -11.80
C LEU A 75 -11.04 0.66 -12.38
N CYS A 76 -10.63 1.35 -13.45
CA CYS A 76 -9.46 1.02 -14.24
C CYS A 76 -8.24 1.83 -13.78
N ILE A 77 -7.06 1.21 -13.88
CA ILE A 77 -5.82 1.79 -13.37
C ILE A 77 -4.97 2.40 -14.49
N GLY A 78 -4.45 3.61 -14.26
CA GLY A 78 -3.45 4.24 -15.09
C GLY A 78 -3.31 5.73 -14.85
N HIS A 79 -2.15 6.30 -15.17
CA HIS A 79 -1.93 7.74 -15.01
C HIS A 79 -2.76 8.58 -15.99
N ASP A 80 -2.81 8.15 -17.25
CA ASP A 80 -3.70 8.64 -18.30
C ASP A 80 -4.88 7.68 -18.47
N ALA A 81 -5.97 8.15 -19.09
CA ALA A 81 -7.18 7.35 -19.35
C ALA A 81 -6.84 5.96 -19.94
N PRO A 82 -7.02 4.87 -19.18
CA PRO A 82 -6.50 3.54 -19.53
C PRO A 82 -7.48 2.72 -20.38
N ASP A 83 -7.00 1.61 -20.94
CA ASP A 83 -7.80 0.65 -21.73
C ASP A 83 -8.52 -0.43 -20.88
N CYS A 84 -8.48 -0.30 -19.55
CA CYS A 84 -9.06 -1.23 -18.58
C CYS A 84 -8.54 -2.66 -18.61
N SER A 85 -7.36 -2.90 -19.18
CA SER A 85 -6.67 -4.19 -19.02
C SER A 85 -6.23 -4.48 -17.58
N ARG A 86 -6.21 -3.46 -16.72
CA ARG A 86 -5.86 -3.52 -15.30
C ARG A 86 -6.91 -2.77 -14.49
N THR A 87 -7.44 -3.41 -13.43
CA THR A 87 -8.49 -2.85 -12.56
C THR A 87 -8.04 -2.80 -11.11
N LEU A 88 -8.61 -1.88 -10.33
CA LEU A 88 -8.38 -1.77 -8.89
C LEU A 88 -8.63 -3.11 -8.17
N GLU A 89 -9.69 -3.80 -8.59
CA GLU A 89 -10.06 -5.11 -8.07
C GLU A 89 -8.96 -6.16 -8.28
N SER A 90 -8.50 -6.33 -9.52
CA SER A 90 -7.55 -7.39 -9.88
C SER A 90 -6.11 -7.11 -9.42
N LEU A 91 -5.69 -5.84 -9.37
CA LEU A 91 -4.32 -5.48 -8.95
C LEU A 91 -4.16 -5.33 -7.44
N TYR A 92 -5.22 -4.91 -6.72
CA TYR A 92 -5.09 -4.58 -5.30
C TYR A 92 -6.10 -5.33 -4.44
N LEU A 93 -7.41 -5.19 -4.66
CA LEU A 93 -8.41 -5.69 -3.70
C LEU A 93 -8.44 -7.22 -3.60
N GLU A 94 -8.36 -7.94 -4.72
CA GLU A 94 -8.30 -9.41 -4.72
C GLU A 94 -7.00 -9.93 -4.11
N PRO A 95 -5.79 -9.49 -4.54
CA PRO A 95 -4.54 -9.92 -3.91
C PRO A 95 -4.45 -9.60 -2.41
N LEU A 96 -4.91 -8.42 -1.99
CA LEU A 96 -4.94 -8.06 -0.57
C LEU A 96 -5.88 -8.94 0.24
N ALA A 97 -7.04 -9.32 -0.32
CA ALA A 97 -7.94 -10.28 0.32
C ALA A 97 -7.30 -11.66 0.49
N GLU A 98 -6.56 -12.12 -0.51
CA GLU A 98 -5.84 -13.41 -0.45
C GLU A 98 -4.74 -13.39 0.61
N ILE A 99 -3.91 -12.35 0.62
CA ILE A 99 -2.83 -12.16 1.61
C ILE A 99 -3.42 -12.08 3.02
N ALA A 100 -4.40 -11.18 3.24
CA ALA A 100 -5.04 -11.03 4.54
C ALA A 100 -5.70 -12.33 5.01
N GLY A 101 -6.37 -13.05 4.10
CA GLY A 101 -7.00 -14.34 4.41
C GLY A 101 -5.99 -15.41 4.82
N ALA A 102 -4.82 -15.45 4.19
CA ALA A 102 -3.72 -16.35 4.55
C ALA A 102 -3.07 -15.98 5.90
N ASN A 103 -3.00 -14.68 6.19
CA ASN A 103 -2.30 -14.12 7.35
C ASN A 103 -3.26 -13.79 8.52
N GLY A 104 -4.44 -14.42 8.58
CA GLY A 104 -5.34 -14.28 9.73
C GLY A 104 -6.02 -12.91 9.89
N GLY A 105 -6.03 -12.09 8.85
CA GLY A 105 -6.64 -10.76 8.82
C GLY A 105 -5.62 -9.60 8.82
N GLU A 106 -4.34 -9.88 8.61
CA GLU A 106 -3.25 -8.90 8.59
C GLU A 106 -2.52 -8.95 7.23
N ILE A 107 -1.90 -7.86 6.78
CA ILE A 107 -1.08 -7.89 5.55
C ILE A 107 0.33 -8.40 5.86
N TYR A 108 0.93 -7.86 6.92
CA TYR A 108 2.20 -8.30 7.47
C TYR A 108 1.95 -9.03 8.79
N ASP A 109 2.66 -10.13 9.02
CA ASP A 109 2.54 -10.93 10.24
C ASP A 109 2.87 -10.10 11.49
N GLY A 110 1.92 -9.97 12.41
CA GLY A 110 2.08 -9.23 13.65
C GLY A 110 1.94 -7.70 13.50
N ALA A 111 1.51 -7.21 12.34
CA ALA A 111 1.25 -5.79 12.16
C ALA A 111 0.01 -5.36 12.98
N THR A 112 0.15 -4.26 13.71
CA THR A 112 -0.93 -3.72 14.56
C THR A 112 -1.83 -2.72 13.85
N GLU A 113 -1.40 -2.23 12.70
CA GLU A 113 -2.07 -1.19 11.92
C GLU A 113 -2.40 -1.74 10.51
N PRO A 114 -3.39 -1.17 9.80
CA PRO A 114 -3.71 -1.57 8.42
C PRO A 114 -2.62 -1.20 7.41
N LEU A 115 -2.64 -1.87 6.25
CA LEU A 115 -2.03 -1.34 5.02
C LEU A 115 -2.92 -0.23 4.47
N ARG A 116 -2.33 0.89 4.03
CA ARG A 116 -3.08 1.99 3.43
C ARG A 116 -3.06 1.95 1.91
N LEU A 117 -4.23 1.77 1.30
CA LEU A 117 -4.42 1.83 -0.15
C LEU A 117 -5.01 3.20 -0.53
N TYR A 118 -4.20 4.04 -1.18
CA TYR A 118 -4.67 5.28 -1.78
C TYR A 118 -5.33 5.01 -3.12
N VAL A 119 -6.57 5.46 -3.27
CA VAL A 119 -7.31 5.49 -4.53
C VAL A 119 -7.32 6.95 -5.01
N ASP A 120 -6.39 7.30 -5.90
CA ASP A 120 -6.32 8.64 -6.49
C ASP A 120 -7.29 8.71 -7.70
N VAL A 121 -8.44 9.35 -7.47
CA VAL A 121 -9.48 9.49 -8.48
C VAL A 121 -9.11 10.57 -9.48
N LYS A 122 -8.77 10.18 -10.71
CA LYS A 122 -8.38 11.12 -11.77
C LYS A 122 -9.56 11.82 -12.44
N ASP A 123 -10.68 11.10 -12.62
CA ASP A 123 -11.91 11.65 -13.18
C ASP A 123 -13.17 10.87 -12.76
N GLY A 124 -14.34 11.50 -12.87
CA GLY A 124 -15.64 10.86 -12.64
C GLY A 124 -16.29 11.11 -11.27
N GLY A 125 -15.54 11.67 -10.30
CA GLY A 125 -16.06 12.15 -9.02
C GLY A 125 -16.99 11.15 -8.31
N GLN A 126 -18.23 11.56 -8.00
CA GLN A 126 -19.21 10.74 -7.28
C GLN A 126 -19.46 9.37 -7.94
N ALA A 127 -19.43 9.27 -9.27
CA ALA A 127 -19.67 7.99 -9.94
C ALA A 127 -18.57 6.97 -9.65
N VAL A 128 -17.32 7.42 -9.45
CA VAL A 128 -16.23 6.56 -8.97
C VAL A 128 -16.48 6.12 -7.54
N TRP A 129 -16.94 7.04 -6.67
CA TRP A 129 -17.27 6.70 -5.28
C TRP A 129 -18.34 5.61 -5.21
N ASP A 130 -19.42 5.72 -5.97
CA ASP A 130 -20.51 4.75 -5.93
C ASP A 130 -20.01 3.34 -6.29
N VAL A 131 -19.18 3.22 -7.34
CA VAL A 131 -18.59 1.93 -7.74
C VAL A 131 -17.56 1.43 -6.73
N LEU A 132 -16.71 2.32 -6.19
CA LEU A 132 -15.73 1.96 -5.18
C LEU A 132 -16.42 1.46 -3.91
N ALA A 133 -17.40 2.19 -3.39
CA ALA A 133 -18.15 1.83 -2.20
C ALA A 133 -18.81 0.46 -2.33
N ASP A 134 -19.38 0.12 -3.50
CA ASP A 134 -19.91 -1.22 -3.77
C ASP A 134 -18.81 -2.30 -3.72
N GLN A 135 -17.66 -2.09 -4.39
CA GLN A 135 -16.54 -3.04 -4.35
C GLN A 135 -15.98 -3.26 -2.93
N LEU A 136 -15.93 -2.20 -2.11
CA LEU A 136 -15.49 -2.26 -0.72
C LEU A 136 -16.52 -2.94 0.18
N ASN A 137 -17.81 -2.64 -0.02
CA ASN A 137 -18.92 -3.25 0.70
C ASN A 137 -19.01 -4.76 0.49
N ASP A 138 -18.61 -5.25 -0.68
CA ASP A 138 -18.52 -6.69 -0.97
C ASP A 138 -17.34 -7.38 -0.24
N ARG A 139 -16.47 -6.61 0.43
CA ARG A 139 -15.24 -7.08 1.10
C ARG A 139 -15.14 -6.66 2.58
N PRO A 140 -16.19 -6.83 3.42
CA PRO A 140 -16.24 -6.29 4.78
C PRO A 140 -15.26 -6.95 5.77
N GLN A 141 -14.61 -8.05 5.37
CA GLN A 141 -13.56 -8.72 6.15
C GLN A 141 -12.17 -8.12 5.87
N LEU A 142 -11.99 -7.46 4.73
CA LEU A 142 -10.70 -6.92 4.27
C LEU A 142 -10.51 -5.48 4.72
N VAL A 143 -11.54 -4.64 4.53
CA VAL A 143 -11.41 -3.18 4.59
C VAL A 143 -11.98 -2.58 5.87
N SER A 144 -11.29 -1.58 6.40
CA SER A 144 -11.73 -0.80 7.55
C SER A 144 -13.01 -0.03 7.24
N SER A 145 -13.85 0.20 8.25
CA SER A 145 -15.14 0.88 8.08
C SER A 145 -15.58 1.68 9.29
N TRP A 146 -16.45 2.65 9.04
CA TRP A 146 -17.07 3.50 10.05
C TRP A 146 -18.59 3.44 9.91
N ALA A 147 -19.28 3.08 11.00
CA ALA A 147 -20.74 3.03 11.05
C ALA A 147 -21.23 3.27 12.48
N ASN A 148 -22.28 4.08 12.65
CA ASN A 148 -22.88 4.40 13.95
C ASN A 148 -21.85 4.83 15.01
N ASP A 149 -21.01 5.81 14.66
CA ASP A 149 -19.92 6.34 15.52
C ASP A 149 -18.89 5.30 15.98
N ARG A 150 -18.78 4.19 15.25
CA ARG A 150 -17.83 3.11 15.54
C ARG A 150 -16.96 2.81 14.33
N GLU A 151 -15.67 2.74 14.59
CA GLU A 151 -14.67 2.21 13.66
C GLU A 151 -14.52 0.70 13.83
N THR A 152 -14.33 0.02 12.70
CA THR A 152 -13.89 -1.38 12.61
C THR A 152 -12.64 -1.43 11.74
N THR A 153 -11.48 -1.50 12.39
CA THR A 153 -10.18 -1.66 11.72
C THR A 153 -10.04 -3.08 11.15
N ARG A 154 -9.50 -3.21 9.94
CA ARG A 154 -9.20 -4.46 9.23
C ARG A 154 -7.81 -4.41 8.60
N ALA A 155 -7.48 -5.38 7.75
CA ALA A 155 -6.17 -5.48 7.12
C ALA A 155 -5.82 -4.27 6.25
N VAL A 156 -6.82 -3.63 5.64
CA VAL A 156 -6.64 -2.53 4.68
C VAL A 156 -7.48 -1.33 5.08
N GLU A 157 -6.87 -0.16 5.12
CA GLU A 157 -7.55 1.12 5.14
C GLU A 157 -7.51 1.73 3.73
N VAL A 158 -8.67 2.06 3.17
CA VAL A 158 -8.74 2.75 1.87
C VAL A 158 -8.83 4.24 2.11
N VAL A 159 -7.96 5.00 1.44
CA VAL A 159 -7.94 6.47 1.46
C VAL A 159 -8.27 6.99 0.07
N VAL A 160 -9.33 7.79 -0.06
CA VAL A 160 -9.74 8.40 -1.32
C VAL A 160 -9.05 9.75 -1.50
N SER A 161 -8.37 9.93 -2.64
CA SER A 161 -7.67 11.16 -3.01
C SER A 161 -8.11 11.67 -4.40
N GLY A 162 -7.26 12.47 -5.06
CA GLY A 162 -7.52 13.00 -6.39
C GLY A 162 -8.64 14.04 -6.42
N GLN A 163 -9.54 13.93 -7.40
CA GLN A 163 -10.73 14.77 -7.52
C GLN A 163 -11.68 14.68 -6.32
N LEU A 164 -11.58 13.61 -5.53
CA LEU A 164 -12.36 13.40 -4.32
C LEU A 164 -11.61 13.78 -3.03
N ALA A 165 -10.41 14.38 -3.14
CA ALA A 165 -9.72 14.93 -1.97
C ALA A 165 -10.59 15.97 -1.23
N ASN A 166 -10.42 16.06 0.09
CA ASN A 166 -11.25 16.83 1.03
C ASN A 166 -12.72 16.41 1.15
N GLN A 167 -13.18 15.36 0.45
CA GLN A 167 -14.56 14.92 0.61
C GLN A 167 -14.76 14.13 1.89
N THR A 168 -15.91 14.38 2.52
CA THR A 168 -16.45 13.58 3.62
C THR A 168 -17.63 12.78 3.08
N PHE A 169 -17.72 11.50 3.45
CA PHE A 169 -18.80 10.63 2.97
C PHE A 169 -19.86 10.47 4.07
N GLU A 170 -21.11 10.79 3.75
CA GLU A 170 -22.26 10.71 4.68
C GLU A 170 -23.00 9.36 4.62
N ASP A 171 -22.37 8.34 4.02
CA ASP A 171 -22.95 7.00 3.90
C ASP A 171 -23.20 6.37 5.27
N PRO A 172 -24.31 5.61 5.45
CA PRO A 172 -24.59 4.92 6.72
C PRO A 172 -23.47 3.98 7.18
N VAL A 173 -22.75 3.42 6.21
CA VAL A 173 -21.50 2.69 6.40
C VAL A 173 -20.49 3.29 5.44
N ARG A 174 -19.43 3.87 5.99
CA ARG A 174 -18.33 4.44 5.23
C ARG A 174 -17.18 3.44 5.17
N TRP A 175 -16.71 3.14 3.96
CA TRP A 175 -15.67 2.14 3.70
C TRP A 175 -14.29 2.72 3.38
N ALA A 176 -14.16 4.05 3.39
CA ALA A 176 -12.91 4.75 3.16
C ALA A 176 -12.84 6.06 3.95
N SER A 177 -11.62 6.47 4.28
CA SER A 177 -11.29 7.82 4.72
C SER A 177 -10.88 8.68 3.52
N GLY A 178 -10.86 10.00 3.68
CA GLY A 178 -10.41 10.92 2.63
C GLY A 178 -8.99 11.43 2.86
N ASP A 179 -8.35 11.86 1.77
CA ASP A 179 -7.10 12.62 1.76
C ASP A 179 -7.43 14.13 1.80
N GLY A 180 -7.08 14.79 2.90
CA GLY A 180 -7.24 16.23 3.04
C GLY A 180 -6.11 17.01 2.37
N ARG A 181 -6.35 18.28 2.01
CA ARG A 181 -5.32 19.18 1.46
C ARG A 181 -4.91 20.23 2.48
N ILE A 182 -3.60 20.43 2.63
CA ILE A 182 -3.06 21.43 3.55
C ILE A 182 -3.40 22.85 3.07
N ALA A 183 -3.18 23.16 1.78
CA ALA A 183 -3.39 24.51 1.25
C ALA A 183 -4.89 24.83 1.02
N THR A 184 -5.70 23.80 0.76
CA THR A 184 -7.16 23.92 0.70
C THR A 184 -7.75 23.10 1.85
N PRO A 185 -7.87 23.69 3.05
CA PRO A 185 -8.19 22.93 4.24
C PRO A 185 -9.55 22.22 4.09
N PRO A 186 -9.71 21.06 4.75
CA PRO A 186 -10.95 20.31 4.69
C PRO A 186 -12.14 21.07 5.33
N PRO A 187 -13.36 20.56 5.17
CA PRO A 187 -14.54 21.09 5.87
C PRO A 187 -14.26 21.27 7.36
N ALA A 188 -14.77 22.36 7.95
CA ALA A 188 -14.41 22.75 9.32
C ALA A 188 -14.88 21.76 10.40
N ASP A 189 -15.84 20.91 10.05
CA ASP A 189 -16.40 19.84 10.87
C ASP A 189 -15.81 18.45 10.55
N ALA A 190 -14.92 18.34 9.55
CA ALA A 190 -14.22 17.10 9.26
C ALA A 190 -13.29 16.73 10.42
N THR A 191 -13.35 15.48 10.85
CA THR A 191 -12.50 14.92 11.90
C THR A 191 -11.37 14.09 11.29
N SER A 192 -10.39 13.68 12.10
CA SER A 192 -9.36 12.73 11.66
C SER A 192 -9.93 11.34 11.32
N ALA A 193 -11.14 11.01 11.78
CA ALA A 193 -11.84 9.82 11.33
C ALA A 193 -12.36 9.99 9.88
N ASP A 194 -12.71 11.21 9.48
CA ASP A 194 -13.21 11.51 8.13
C ASP A 194 -12.06 11.61 7.13
N LEU A 195 -10.97 12.25 7.56
CA LEU A 195 -9.76 12.46 6.78
C LEU A 195 -8.56 12.07 7.63
N VAL A 196 -7.92 10.93 7.36
CA VAL A 196 -6.82 10.45 8.21
C VAL A 196 -5.50 11.18 7.94
N VAL A 197 -5.34 11.71 6.73
CA VAL A 197 -4.08 12.28 6.24
C VAL A 197 -4.34 13.64 5.62
N LEU A 198 -3.45 14.60 5.86
CA LEU A 198 -3.35 15.85 5.14
C LEU A 198 -2.16 15.80 4.18
N SER A 199 -2.44 15.82 2.88
CA SER A 199 -1.42 15.79 1.85
C SER A 199 -1.29 17.11 1.10
N GLU A 200 -0.10 17.42 0.59
CA GLU A 200 0.08 18.56 -0.34
C GLU A 200 1.18 18.34 -1.37
N ASN A 201 1.07 19.06 -2.48
CA ASN A 201 2.13 19.14 -3.46
C ASN A 201 3.30 19.94 -2.87
N TRP A 202 4.47 19.29 -2.75
CA TRP A 202 5.69 19.89 -2.23
C TRP A 202 6.03 21.24 -2.90
N THR A 203 5.93 21.30 -4.23
CA THR A 203 6.31 22.48 -5.03
C THR A 203 5.35 23.67 -4.89
N ARG A 204 4.19 23.48 -4.27
CA ARG A 204 3.29 24.60 -3.92
C ARG A 204 3.72 25.33 -2.66
N LEU A 205 4.44 24.65 -1.77
CA LEU A 205 4.86 25.15 -0.48
C LEU A 205 6.34 25.54 -0.48
N PHE A 206 7.17 24.72 -1.11
CA PHE A 206 8.62 24.81 -0.99
C PHE A 206 9.28 24.99 -2.35
N THR A 207 10.31 25.83 -2.39
CA THR A 207 11.13 26.02 -3.58
C THR A 207 12.38 25.13 -3.55
N TRP A 208 12.78 24.64 -2.37
CA TRP A 208 13.93 23.77 -2.21
C TRP A 208 13.76 22.43 -2.92
N GLN A 209 14.80 22.06 -3.68
CA GLN A 209 14.82 20.88 -4.55
C GLN A 209 15.80 19.80 -4.05
N GLY A 210 16.11 19.77 -2.75
CA GLY A 210 17.08 18.82 -2.19
C GLY A 210 18.56 19.18 -2.48
N VAL A 211 18.85 20.36 -3.03
CA VAL A 211 20.22 20.79 -3.36
C VAL A 211 20.74 21.81 -2.36
N GLY A 212 21.86 21.49 -1.71
CA GLY A 212 22.40 22.31 -0.63
C GLY A 212 21.50 22.27 0.62
N PRO A 213 21.80 23.09 1.65
CA PRO A 213 20.95 23.16 2.83
C PRO A 213 19.55 23.69 2.48
N MET A 214 18.51 23.12 3.08
CA MET A 214 17.15 23.67 3.00
C MET A 214 17.15 25.10 3.57
N PRO A 215 16.49 26.08 2.91
CA PRO A 215 16.33 27.41 3.48
C PRO A 215 15.65 27.34 4.85
N GLU A 216 16.21 28.00 5.85
CA GLU A 216 15.75 27.89 7.24
C GLU A 216 14.27 28.28 7.42
N ASN A 217 13.78 29.25 6.64
CA ASN A 217 12.36 29.62 6.65
C ASN A 217 11.46 28.52 6.07
N GLU A 218 11.89 27.81 5.03
CA GLU A 218 11.13 26.69 4.46
C GLU A 218 11.14 25.50 5.44
N ARG A 219 12.29 25.22 6.09
CA ARG A 219 12.37 24.19 7.12
C ARG A 219 11.43 24.49 8.29
N GLN A 220 11.45 25.73 8.80
CA GLN A 220 10.53 26.14 9.85
C GLN A 220 9.07 25.94 9.44
N GLU A 221 8.71 26.34 8.21
CA GLU A 221 7.36 26.16 7.68
C GLU A 221 6.96 24.68 7.58
N LEU A 222 7.86 23.79 7.17
CA LEU A 222 7.63 22.34 7.16
C LEU A 222 7.28 21.82 8.55
N HIS A 223 8.11 22.08 9.57
CA HIS A 223 7.84 21.63 10.93
C HIS A 223 6.53 22.22 11.47
N GLU A 224 6.27 23.50 11.25
CA GLU A 224 5.03 24.13 11.72
C GLU A 224 3.77 23.54 11.05
N LEU A 225 3.88 23.09 9.80
CA LEU A 225 2.79 22.41 9.10
C LEU A 225 2.52 21.03 9.70
N VAL A 226 3.57 20.25 9.93
CA VAL A 226 3.45 18.91 10.52
C VAL A 226 2.92 18.99 11.94
N ASP A 227 3.50 19.86 12.79
CA ASP A 227 3.05 20.06 14.18
C ASP A 227 1.55 20.43 14.25
N ARG A 228 1.08 21.26 13.33
CA ARG A 228 -0.34 21.65 13.27
C ARG A 228 -1.24 20.49 12.85
N ALA A 229 -0.82 19.68 11.88
CA ALA A 229 -1.57 18.51 11.43
C ALA A 229 -1.68 17.47 12.56
N HIS A 230 -0.56 17.14 13.20
CA HIS A 230 -0.50 16.23 14.33
C HIS A 230 -1.32 16.72 15.53
N ALA A 231 -1.32 18.04 15.82
CA ALA A 231 -2.17 18.61 16.85
C ALA A 231 -3.68 18.47 16.55
N GLY A 232 -4.04 18.33 15.27
CA GLY A 232 -5.39 18.00 14.81
C GLY A 232 -5.68 16.50 14.73
N GLY A 233 -4.69 15.64 14.99
CA GLY A 233 -4.80 14.18 14.89
C GLY A 233 -4.70 13.64 13.46
N TYR A 234 -4.17 14.44 12.52
CA TYR A 234 -3.96 14.03 11.13
C TYR A 234 -2.52 13.60 10.91
N GLU A 235 -2.31 12.57 10.10
CA GLU A 235 -1.01 12.28 9.50
C GLU A 235 -0.69 13.25 8.35
N VAL A 236 0.57 13.29 7.90
CA VAL A 236 1.05 14.16 6.83
C VAL A 236 1.77 13.38 5.72
N ARG A 237 1.50 13.78 4.47
CA ARG A 237 2.17 13.27 3.26
C ARG A 237 2.49 14.42 2.30
N PHE A 238 3.60 14.33 1.59
CA PHE A 238 3.89 15.26 0.49
C PHE A 238 4.13 14.50 -0.82
N TRP A 239 3.50 14.95 -1.90
CA TRP A 239 3.71 14.43 -3.25
C TRP A 239 4.39 15.46 -4.14
N ALA A 240 4.87 15.04 -5.31
CA ALA A 240 5.74 15.85 -6.18
C ALA A 240 6.99 16.39 -5.46
N THR A 241 7.53 15.60 -4.53
CA THR A 241 8.84 15.83 -3.93
C THR A 241 9.95 15.62 -4.98
N PRO A 242 11.13 16.24 -4.81
CA PRO A 242 12.29 15.95 -5.66
C PRO A 242 12.74 14.47 -5.54
N ASP A 243 12.26 13.60 -6.42
CA ASP A 243 12.43 12.13 -6.29
C ASP A 243 13.34 11.49 -7.36
N ILE A 244 13.85 12.28 -8.32
CA ILE A 244 14.61 11.74 -9.46
C ILE A 244 16.12 11.62 -9.18
N GLU A 245 16.75 12.72 -8.76
CA GLU A 245 18.20 12.75 -8.51
C GLU A 245 18.51 12.17 -7.12
N PRO A 246 19.30 11.08 -6.98
CA PRO A 246 19.43 10.35 -5.71
C PRO A 246 19.85 11.22 -4.52
N GLY A 247 20.83 12.10 -4.72
CA GLY A 247 21.32 12.98 -3.66
C GLY A 247 20.29 14.03 -3.21
N ALA A 248 19.47 14.54 -4.15
CA ALA A 248 18.40 15.47 -3.83
C ALA A 248 17.25 14.75 -3.12
N ARG A 249 16.87 13.57 -3.61
CA ARG A 249 15.86 12.70 -3.02
C ARG A 249 16.17 12.33 -1.58
N GLU A 250 17.36 11.80 -1.31
CA GLU A 250 17.77 11.46 0.06
C GLU A 250 17.90 12.69 0.97
N ALA A 251 18.20 13.87 0.42
CA ALA A 251 18.18 15.11 1.20
C ALA A 251 16.76 15.47 1.63
N VAL A 252 15.79 15.36 0.72
CA VAL A 252 14.36 15.60 1.02
C VAL A 252 13.85 14.57 2.02
N TRP A 253 14.08 13.28 1.80
CA TRP A 253 13.67 12.23 2.73
C TRP A 253 14.20 12.46 4.15
N ARG A 254 15.45 12.94 4.29
CA ARG A 254 16.01 13.27 5.60
C ARG A 254 15.26 14.41 6.28
N GLU A 255 14.96 15.49 5.57
CA GLU A 255 14.17 16.60 6.15
C GLU A 255 12.73 16.17 6.47
N LEU A 256 12.13 15.26 5.68
CA LEU A 256 10.80 14.71 5.96
C LEU A 256 10.80 13.83 7.23
N VAL A 257 11.81 12.96 7.40
CA VAL A 257 11.98 12.17 8.63
C VAL A 257 12.25 13.08 9.83
N ASP A 258 13.15 14.06 9.69
CA ASP A 258 13.49 15.00 10.77
C ASP A 258 12.28 15.85 11.19
N ALA A 259 11.37 16.13 10.26
CA ALA A 259 10.11 16.84 10.51
C ALA A 259 8.95 15.94 10.96
N ASP A 260 9.19 14.65 11.14
CA ASP A 260 8.20 13.64 11.55
C ASP A 260 7.01 13.50 10.57
N VAL A 261 7.28 13.60 9.27
CA VAL A 261 6.28 13.31 8.24
C VAL A 261 5.97 11.81 8.25
N ASP A 262 4.68 11.50 8.27
CA ASP A 262 4.17 10.13 8.47
C ASP A 262 4.31 9.26 7.22
N GLN A 263 4.25 9.84 6.01
CA GLN A 263 4.35 9.08 4.76
C GLN A 263 5.28 9.76 3.75
N ILE A 264 6.36 9.05 3.42
CA ILE A 264 7.36 9.45 2.44
C ILE A 264 7.03 8.81 1.09
N ASN A 265 6.58 9.65 0.18
CA ASN A 265 6.22 9.30 -1.18
C ASN A 265 7.46 9.05 -2.04
N THR A 266 7.51 7.92 -2.76
CA THR A 266 8.55 7.67 -3.77
C THR A 266 8.11 6.67 -4.86
N ASP A 267 8.74 6.77 -6.03
CA ASP A 267 8.71 5.75 -7.08
C ASP A 267 9.90 4.74 -6.96
N HIS A 268 10.75 4.88 -5.93
CA HIS A 268 12.02 4.16 -5.78
C HIS A 268 12.04 3.23 -4.56
N LEU A 269 11.22 2.17 -4.61
CA LEU A 269 10.97 1.24 -3.49
C LEU A 269 12.23 0.79 -2.75
N THR A 270 13.17 0.15 -3.47
CA THR A 270 14.40 -0.38 -2.87
C THR A 270 15.25 0.72 -2.22
N ALA A 271 15.31 1.90 -2.84
CA ALA A 271 16.13 3.00 -2.31
C ALA A 271 15.54 3.59 -1.02
N LEU A 272 14.21 3.71 -0.94
CA LEU A 272 13.58 4.19 0.28
C LEU A 272 13.64 3.14 1.40
N GLU A 273 13.48 1.85 1.08
CA GLU A 273 13.69 0.76 2.05
C GLU A 273 15.08 0.86 2.69
N GLU A 274 16.14 0.89 1.86
CA GLU A 274 17.52 1.00 2.32
C GLU A 274 17.76 2.28 3.14
N PHE A 275 17.17 3.40 2.71
CA PHE A 275 17.27 4.68 3.39
C PHE A 275 16.64 4.63 4.79
N LEU A 276 15.37 4.20 4.89
CA LEU A 276 14.61 4.18 6.15
C LEU A 276 15.26 3.25 7.17
N LYS A 277 15.63 2.03 6.77
CA LYS A 277 16.36 1.09 7.66
C LYS A 277 17.70 1.65 8.14
N SER A 278 18.31 2.58 7.41
CA SER A 278 19.60 3.17 7.75
C SER A 278 19.52 4.50 8.50
N HIS A 279 18.42 5.24 8.36
CA HIS A 279 18.35 6.64 8.82
C HIS A 279 17.12 6.97 9.66
N ASP A 280 16.10 6.11 9.69
CA ASP A 280 14.90 6.33 10.48
C ASP A 280 15.01 5.56 11.80
N PRO A 281 15.11 6.26 12.95
CA PRO A 281 15.18 5.61 14.25
C PRO A 281 13.93 4.78 14.59
N ALA A 282 12.75 5.10 14.03
CA ALA A 282 11.55 4.30 14.25
C ALA A 282 11.72 2.92 13.61
N GLU A 283 12.21 2.88 12.37
CA GLU A 283 12.36 1.65 11.58
C GLU A 283 13.58 0.81 11.99
N GLN A 284 14.56 1.39 12.66
CA GLN A 284 15.72 0.64 13.17
C GLN A 284 15.41 -0.21 14.40
N ASN A 285 14.31 0.07 15.09
CA ASN A 285 13.95 -0.55 16.37
C ASN A 285 12.68 -1.43 16.29
N SER A 286 12.12 -1.60 15.09
CA SER A 286 10.94 -2.42 14.80
C SER A 286 11.26 -3.89 14.60
#